data_AF-A0A800F948-F1
#
_entry.id   AF-A0A800F948-F1
#
_cell.length_a   1.000
_cell.length_b   1.000
_cell.length_c   1.000
_cell.angle_alpha   90.00
_cell.angle_beta   90.00
_cell.angle_gamma   90.00
#
_symmetry.space_group_name_H-M   'P 1'
#
loop_
_entity.id
_entity.type
_entity.pdbx_description
1 polymer ?
#
loop_
_entity_poly.entity_id
_entity_poly.type
_entity_poly.pdbx_seq_one_letter_code
_entity_poly.pdbx_strand_id
1 'polypeptide(L)' 'MSDGDTLRLVADPPVQDNPEVWVHLPSGDPIGHLPPEIAYWLWPWMLRGGVAKARALRVRGAEVPSWRRIVLEVVCRPA' A
#
# COMPACT_ATOMS: atom_id res chain seq x y z
N MET A 1 7.44 7.92 -10.27
CA MET A 1 6.53 8.19 -9.14
C MET A 1 6.92 9.53 -8.55
N SER A 2 5.93 10.39 -8.33
CA SER A 2 6.05 11.75 -7.83
C SER A 2 4.98 12.01 -6.75
N ASP A 3 5.10 13.14 -6.06
CA ASP A 3 4.06 13.60 -5.14
C ASP A 3 2.71 13.75 -5.87
N GLY A 4 1.64 13.26 -5.26
CA GLY A 4 0.29 13.26 -5.82
C GLY A 4 -0.09 12.01 -6.60
N ASP A 5 0.88 11.17 -6.99
CA ASP A 5 0.60 9.96 -7.78
C ASP A 5 -0.31 8.99 -7.01
N THR A 6 -1.25 8.39 -7.75
CA THR A 6 -2.10 7.31 -7.22
C THR A 6 -1.37 5.98 -7.34
N LEU A 7 -1.46 5.17 -6.28
CA LEU A 7 -0.86 3.85 -6.18
C LEU A 7 -1.96 2.80 -5.92
N ARG A 8 -1.67 1.56 -6.31
CA ARG A 8 -2.55 0.43 -6.08
C ARG A 8 -2.20 -0.24 -4.76
N LEU A 9 -3.22 -0.58 -3.98
CA LEU A 9 -3.10 -1.45 -2.82
C LEU A 9 -3.64 -2.82 -3.19
N VAL A 10 -2.86 -3.85 -2.94
CA VAL A 10 -3.20 -5.24 -3.24
C VAL A 10 -3.06 -6.03 -1.95
N ALA A 11 -4.16 -6.62 -1.48
CA ALA A 11 -4.10 -7.59 -0.41
C ALA A 11 -3.53 -8.89 -0.97
N ASP A 12 -2.55 -9.47 -0.28
CA ASP A 12 -2.01 -10.75 -0.69
C ASP A 12 -3.06 -11.86 -0.64
N PRO A 13 -2.89 -12.93 -1.44
CA PRO A 13 -3.80 -14.07 -1.39
C PRO A 13 -3.85 -14.72 0.00
N PRO A 14 -5.01 -15.26 0.44
CA PRO A 14 -5.17 -15.93 1.73
C PRO A 14 -4.60 -17.36 1.75
N VAL A 15 -3.34 -17.48 1.34
CA VAL A 15 -2.56 -18.73 1.38
C VAL A 15 -1.32 -18.61 2.28
N GLN A 16 -1.12 -17.44 2.87
CA GLN A 16 0.01 -17.12 3.75
C GLN A 16 -0.46 -16.84 5.18
N ASP A 17 0.45 -17.04 6.14
CA ASP A 17 0.15 -16.90 7.57
C ASP A 17 0.11 -15.44 8.02
N ASN A 18 0.88 -14.56 7.39
CA ASN A 18 0.98 -13.15 7.75
C ASN A 18 0.17 -12.25 6.80
N PRO A 19 -0.75 -11.41 7.32
CA PRO A 19 -1.46 -10.43 6.52
C PRO A 19 -0.51 -9.40 5.91
N GLU A 20 -0.52 -9.29 4.58
CA GLU A 20 0.28 -8.28 3.87
C GLU A 20 -0.60 -7.52 2.87
N VAL A 21 -0.34 -6.22 2.77
CA VAL A 21 -0.94 -5.34 1.76
C VAL A 21 0.20 -4.67 1.01
N TRP A 22 0.34 -5.02 -0.26
CA TRP A 22 1.38 -4.51 -1.13
C TRP A 22 0.97 -3.20 -1.79
N VAL A 23 1.95 -2.33 -1.96
CA VAL A 23 1.84 -1.07 -2.68
C VAL A 23 2.47 -1.27 -4.05
N HIS A 24 1.70 -1.05 -5.10
CA HIS A 24 2.15 -1.17 -6.48
C HIS A 24 2.00 0.17 -7.22
N LEU A 25 2.91 0.39 -8.18
CA LEU A 25 2.72 1.40 -9.21
C LEU A 25 1.48 1.08 -10.06
N PRO A 26 0.91 2.06 -10.78
CA PRO A 26 -0.15 1.78 -11.75
C PRO A 26 0.23 0.75 -12.83
N SER A 27 1.52 0.62 -13.14
CA SER A 27 2.09 -0.41 -14.03
C SER A 27 1.94 -1.84 -13.51
N GLY A 28 1.78 -2.01 -12.19
CA GLY A 28 1.75 -3.30 -11.52
C GLY A 28 3.05 -3.64 -10.77
N ASP A 29 4.11 -2.84 -10.90
CA ASP A 29 5.37 -3.11 -10.19
C ASP A 29 5.24 -2.86 -8.68
N PRO A 30 5.63 -3.81 -7.81
CA PRO A 30 5.62 -3.62 -6.38
C PRO A 30 6.73 -2.65 -5.96
N ILE A 31 6.42 -1.76 -5.02
CA ILE A 31 7.39 -0.79 -4.47
C ILE A 31 7.60 -0.92 -2.97
N GLY A 32 6.83 -1.78 -2.32
CA GLY A 32 6.88 -2.07 -0.89
C GLY A 32 5.55 -2.59 -0.38
N HIS A 33 5.45 -2.75 0.93
CA HIS A 33 4.22 -3.15 1.61
C HIS A 33 3.87 -2.14 2.71
N LEU A 34 2.60 -2.12 3.10
CA LEU A 34 2.17 -1.32 4.24
C LEU A 34 2.78 -1.88 5.53
N PRO A 35 2.98 -1.02 6.56
CA PRO A 35 3.38 -1.47 7.88
C PRO A 35 2.44 -2.54 8.44
N PRO A 36 2.94 -3.53 9.20
CA PRO A 36 2.12 -4.61 9.76
C PRO A 36 0.89 -4.13 10.52
N GLU A 37 1.04 -3.07 11.32
CA GLU A 37 -0.05 -2.47 12.11
C GLU A 37 -1.24 -2.01 11.26
N ILE A 38 -1.01 -1.67 9.98
CA ILE A 38 -2.07 -1.35 9.02
C ILE A 38 -2.55 -2.62 8.31
N ALA A 39 -1.61 -3.46 7.84
CA ALA A 39 -1.91 -4.66 7.08
C ALA A 39 -2.81 -5.64 7.87
N TYR A 40 -2.58 -5.81 9.17
CA TYR A 40 -3.33 -6.76 10.01
C TYR A 40 -4.85 -6.55 10.00
N TRP A 41 -5.32 -5.30 9.93
CA TRP A 41 -6.77 -5.02 9.87
C TRP A 41 -7.26 -4.76 8.45
N LEU A 42 -6.41 -4.19 7.58
CA LEU A 42 -6.81 -3.82 6.23
C LEU A 42 -6.93 -5.04 5.31
N TRP A 43 -5.98 -5.97 5.40
CA TRP A 43 -5.98 -7.21 4.62
C TRP A 43 -7.28 -8.02 4.76
N PRO A 44 -7.73 -8.43 5.97
CA PRO A 44 -8.95 -9.22 6.08
C PRO A 44 -10.19 -8.43 5.66
N TRP A 45 -10.18 -7.09 5.78
CA TRP A 45 -11.25 -6.24 5.28
C TRP A 45 -11.30 -6.20 3.75
N MET A 46 -10.15 -6.08 3.08
CA MET A 46 -10.05 -6.13 1.62
C MET A 46 -10.47 -7.50 1.05
N LEU A 47 -10.12 -8.60 1.72
CA LEU A 47 -10.57 -9.94 1.32
C LEU A 47 -12.08 -10.13 1.38
N ARG A 48 -12.79 -9.33 2.20
CA ARG A 48 -14.26 -9.30 2.24
C ARG A 48 -14.87 -8.33 1.24
N GLY A 49 -14.08 -7.81 0.29
CA GLY A 49 -14.53 -6.91 -0.78
C GLY A 49 -14.29 -5.42 -0.50
N GLY A 50 -13.65 -5.05 0.61
CA GLY A 50 -13.27 -3.66 0.87
C GLY A 50 -12.26 -3.12 -0.15
N VAL A 51 -12.41 -1.87 -0.57
CA VAL A 51 -11.51 -1.23 -1.54
C VAL A 51 -10.72 -0.10 -0.89
N ALA A 52 -9.39 -0.18 -0.96
CA ALA A 52 -8.50 0.87 -0.52
C ALA A 52 -7.69 1.45 -1.69
N LYS A 53 -7.39 2.74 -1.62
CA LYS A 53 -6.50 3.45 -2.55
C LYS A 53 -5.37 4.10 -1.79
N ALA A 54 -4.21 4.21 -2.42
CA ALA A 54 -3.08 4.94 -1.88
C ALA A 54 -2.74 6.16 -2.77
N ARG A 55 -2.28 7.24 -2.14
CA ARG A 55 -1.75 8.42 -2.81
C ARG A 55 -0.41 8.79 -2.19
N ALA A 56 0.59 9.05 -3.02
CA ALA A 56 1.88 9.52 -2.55
C ALA A 56 1.75 10.96 -2.05
N LEU A 57 1.84 11.18 -0.74
CA LEU A 57 1.90 12.52 -0.16
C LEU A 57 3.28 13.14 -0.33
N ARG A 58 4.30 12.29 -0.35
CA ARG A 58 5.68 12.71 -0.36
C ARG A 58 6.57 11.60 -0.89
N VAL A 59 7.44 11.95 -1.83
CA VAL A 59 8.49 11.11 -2.41
C VAL A 59 9.83 11.79 -2.16
N ARG A 60 10.80 11.02 -1.68
CA ARG A 60 12.19 11.45 -1.43
C ARG A 60 13.15 10.64 -2.28
N GLY A 61 14.33 11.21 -2.53
CA GLY A 61 15.32 10.63 -3.41
C GLY A 61 16.15 9.55 -2.74
N ALA A 62 17.20 9.15 -3.44
CA ALA A 62 18.09 8.07 -3.02
C ALA A 62 18.85 8.40 -1.72
N GLU A 63 18.98 9.68 -1.37
CA GLU A 63 19.63 10.17 -0.15
C GLU A 63 18.93 9.75 1.15
N VAL A 64 17.64 9.42 1.09
CA VAL A 64 16.86 8.94 2.23
C VAL A 64 16.88 7.40 2.25
N PRO A 65 16.94 6.73 3.42
CA PRO A 65 16.79 5.28 3.49
C PRO A 65 15.50 4.81 2.82
N SER A 66 15.54 3.70 2.07
CA SER A 66 14.43 3.22 1.21
C SER A 66 13.07 3.22 1.91
N TRP A 67 13.02 2.74 3.15
CA TRP A 67 11.83 2.64 3.99
C TRP A 67 11.27 3.98 4.51
N ARG A 68 12.00 5.10 4.34
CA ARG A 68 11.54 6.47 4.66
C ARG A 68 11.27 7.31 3.41
N ARG A 69 11.42 6.76 2.21
CA ARG A 69 11.34 7.55 0.97
C ARG A 69 9.93 7.99 0.61
N ILE A 70 8.92 7.26 1.09
CA ILE A 70 7.55 7.43 0.63
C ILE A 70 6.64 7.62 1.84
N VAL A 71 5.85 8.69 1.81
CA VAL A 71 4.71 8.86 2.71
C VAL A 71 3.45 8.68 1.89
N LEU A 72 2.59 7.78 2.35
CA LEU A 72 1.33 7.43 1.69
C LEU A 72 0.15 7.92 2.52
N GLU A 73 -0.84 8.48 1.83
CA GLU A 73 -2.21 8.53 2.32
C GLU A 73 -2.92 7.26 1.86
N VAL A 74 -3.56 6.55 2.79
CA VAL A 74 -4.40 5.39 2.51
C VAL A 74 -5.84 5.76 2.77
N VAL A 75 -6.69 5.65 1.73
CA VAL A 75 -8.13 5.95 1.81
C VAL A 75 -8.91 4.66 1.60
N CYS A 76 -9.64 4.25 2.63
CA CYS A 76 -10.58 3.13 2.56
C CYS A 76 -11.93 3.65 2.04
N ARG A 77 -12.55 2.90 1.13
CA ARG A 77 -13.91 3.17 0.67
C ARG A 77 -14.79 1.95 0.96
N PRO A 78 -15.94 2.15 1.63
CA PRO A 78 -16.97 1.11 1.67
C PRO A 78 -17.35 0.73 0.23
N ALA A 79 -17.60 -0.55 0.00
CA ALA A 79 -18.24 -1.03 -1.22
C ALA A 79 -19.70 -0.57 -1.28
#